data_AF-A0A414CDI2-F1
#
_entry.id   AF-A0A414CDI2-F1
#
_cell.length_a   1.000
_cell.length_b   1.000
_cell.length_c   1.000
_cell.angle_alpha   90.00
_cell.angle_beta   90.00
_cell.angle_gamma   90.00
#
_symmetry.space_group_name_H-M   'P 1'
#
loop_
_entity.id
_entity.type
_entity.pdbx_description
1 polymer ?
#
loop_
_entity_poly.entity_id
_entity_poly.type
_entity_poly.pdbx_seq_one_letter_code
_entity_poly.pdbx_strand_id
1 'polypeptide(L)'
;MIFKLANIIIRVDKHATMHPELYYRVLSGDASYDDDIHSLHINGSVDFLTYVNGLSAGKWNQYASVDGVVLHMALFGRGRVVVHGVRSGELNPVELKSNSFDGDKVDPCVLDIDIDTTGYDLIGFRIESDEGYSVDLLNASYLTDVPEDSINPINLALSTTTFKNEQYILPNIELVKAGISKEEGPIRDHFHMFVVDNGQTLDSASLSDELVTVLPNPNTGGSGGFARGMMAATETPDQFTHIILMDDDVSIMPESLIRTFNLLSLAKGKYKNAFINGAMLSMENPARQYEDVSYVDASGVYRRVKEDLNVDELSDILENERTSVEIDQAYGAWWYSCIPVKAIEKNGLPMPFFIRCDDVEFGMRNKPVYMTMNCICVWHASFEGRFRASVDCYQYFRNFFAMIALDDCADEKMFVLRIQRGVRQNLRDMDYQAAEFILDGFEDYLRGPEYLQKLDGAATMIGKGKLNEKLVPVSEMDPELLRRAGVTDQVLVNVNFKSHPSKFMRFWRFVPYDKHYLPDMMLCGKPGYIVKNGSCTLEGSATRCKTLVFLDPTREKGTVRTMDRARFKSIRHREHELMARYRKEGKSVRGAWKDAMPYMASREFWEQYLGLK
;
A
#
# COMPACT_ATOMS: atom_id res chain seq x y z
N MET A 1 -3.04 -35.41 -2.79
CA MET A 1 -2.01 -34.85 -3.69
C MET A 1 -1.19 -33.88 -2.86
N ILE A 2 0.14 -33.99 -2.91
CA ILE A 2 1.02 -33.05 -2.22
C ILE A 2 0.98 -31.71 -2.95
N PHE A 3 0.61 -30.65 -2.26
CA PHE A 3 0.50 -29.29 -2.77
C PHE A 3 1.41 -28.35 -1.98
N LYS A 4 2.15 -27.48 -2.66
CA LYS A 4 3.07 -26.54 -2.02
C LYS A 4 2.33 -25.32 -1.51
N LEU A 5 2.55 -24.96 -0.24
CA LEU A 5 2.00 -23.76 0.38
C LEU A 5 2.93 -22.56 0.17
N ALA A 6 4.21 -22.75 0.48
CA ALA A 6 5.22 -21.70 0.47
C ALA A 6 6.63 -22.27 0.33
N ASN A 7 7.51 -21.54 -0.35
CA ASN A 7 8.95 -21.78 -0.30
C ASN A 7 9.55 -21.12 0.96
N ILE A 8 10.66 -21.69 1.43
CA ILE A 8 11.54 -21.03 2.40
C ILE A 8 12.58 -20.22 1.64
N ILE A 9 12.60 -18.91 1.88
CA ILE A 9 13.48 -17.96 1.25
C ILE A 9 14.76 -17.84 2.08
N ILE A 10 15.83 -18.41 1.56
CA ILE A 10 17.14 -18.48 2.22
C ILE A 10 18.12 -17.38 1.77
N ARG A 11 17.82 -16.73 0.64
CA ARG A 11 18.59 -15.58 0.13
C ARG A 11 17.86 -14.30 0.50
N VAL A 12 18.53 -13.44 1.25
CA VAL A 12 18.01 -12.10 1.59
C VAL A 12 17.99 -11.23 0.34
N ASP A 13 16.86 -10.58 0.06
CA ASP A 13 16.74 -9.66 -1.06
C ASP A 13 17.68 -8.46 -0.94
N LYS A 14 18.16 -7.95 -2.09
CA LYS A 14 19.17 -6.88 -2.13
C LYS A 14 18.78 -5.64 -1.32
N HIS A 15 17.52 -5.21 -1.38
CA HIS A 15 17.03 -4.05 -0.65
C HIS A 15 16.92 -4.28 0.87
N ALA A 16 16.88 -5.55 1.30
CA ALA A 16 16.77 -5.97 2.68
C ALA A 16 18.07 -6.59 3.23
N THR A 17 19.21 -6.42 2.55
CA THR A 17 20.51 -7.04 2.94
C THR A 17 20.92 -6.73 4.39
N MET A 18 20.55 -5.55 4.91
CA MET A 18 20.82 -5.14 6.30
C MET A 18 19.78 -5.63 7.31
N HIS A 19 18.78 -6.38 6.84
CA HIS A 19 17.64 -6.89 7.59
C HIS A 19 17.43 -8.41 7.39
N PRO A 20 18.47 -9.25 7.57
CA PRO A 20 18.34 -10.70 7.42
C PRO A 20 17.28 -11.30 8.35
N GLU A 21 16.99 -10.66 9.50
CA GLU A 21 16.01 -11.08 10.50
C GLU A 21 14.57 -11.19 9.98
N LEU A 22 14.25 -10.58 8.84
CA LEU A 22 12.99 -10.76 8.14
C LEU A 22 12.85 -12.17 7.53
N TYR A 23 13.99 -12.80 7.21
CA TYR A 23 14.11 -14.10 6.57
C TYR A 23 14.52 -15.17 7.57
N TYR A 24 15.60 -14.94 8.33
CA TYR A 24 16.10 -15.84 9.36
C TYR A 24 16.89 -15.07 10.44
N ARG A 25 16.90 -15.59 11.67
CA ARG A 25 17.66 -15.01 12.80
C ARG A 25 18.77 -15.94 13.25
N VAL A 26 20.00 -15.45 13.26
CA VAL A 26 21.15 -16.18 13.82
C VAL A 26 21.10 -16.05 15.35
N LEU A 27 20.83 -17.16 16.05
CA LEU A 27 20.77 -17.21 17.51
C LEU A 27 22.15 -17.46 18.13
N SER A 28 23.00 -18.23 17.44
CA SER A 28 24.39 -18.46 17.79
C SER A 28 25.18 -18.86 16.56
N GLY A 29 26.47 -18.51 16.50
CA GLY A 29 27.32 -18.80 15.35
C GLY A 29 27.09 -17.80 14.21
N ASP A 30 26.94 -18.29 12.98
CA ASP A 30 26.82 -17.47 11.78
C ASP A 30 26.02 -18.17 10.66
N ALA A 31 25.57 -17.37 9.70
CA ALA A 31 24.93 -17.86 8.47
C ALA A 31 25.38 -17.02 7.27
N SER A 32 25.65 -17.67 6.14
CA SER A 32 26.05 -17.00 4.90
C SER A 32 25.49 -17.72 3.67
N TYR A 33 25.02 -16.95 2.69
CA TYR A 33 24.49 -17.51 1.45
C TYR A 33 25.64 -17.78 0.46
N ASP A 34 25.68 -18.98 -0.10
CA ASP A 34 26.65 -19.40 -1.11
C ASP A 34 25.99 -19.34 -2.50
N ASP A 35 26.51 -18.46 -3.36
CA ASP A 35 26.00 -18.28 -4.73
C ASP A 35 26.35 -19.44 -5.67
N ASP A 36 27.41 -20.22 -5.42
CA ASP A 36 27.88 -21.28 -6.32
C ASP A 36 27.03 -22.55 -6.20
N ILE A 37 26.66 -22.92 -4.97
CA ILE A 37 25.81 -24.08 -4.70
C ILE A 37 24.37 -23.71 -4.33
N HIS A 38 24.05 -22.41 -4.33
CA HIS A 38 22.71 -21.86 -4.01
C HIS A 38 22.17 -22.36 -2.67
N SER A 39 23.00 -22.32 -1.62
CA SER A 39 22.65 -22.78 -0.27
C SER A 39 22.81 -21.68 0.77
N LEU A 40 22.17 -21.85 1.92
CA LEU A 40 22.48 -21.10 3.12
C LEU A 40 23.37 -21.96 4.02
N HIS A 41 24.63 -21.57 4.12
CA HIS A 41 25.58 -22.14 5.05
C HIS A 41 25.26 -21.69 6.47
N ILE A 42 25.16 -22.64 7.39
CA ILE A 42 24.76 -22.44 8.78
C ILE A 42 25.80 -23.09 9.69
N ASN A 43 26.33 -22.29 10.61
CA ASN A 43 27.18 -22.74 11.70
C ASN A 43 26.55 -22.27 13.01
N GLY A 44 26.20 -23.19 13.90
CA GLY A 44 25.46 -22.89 15.13
C GLY A 44 23.95 -23.01 14.93
N SER A 45 23.20 -21.96 15.25
CA SER A 45 21.74 -22.02 15.41
C SER A 45 21.05 -20.88 14.67
N VAL A 46 20.17 -21.21 13.73
CA VAL A 46 19.46 -20.26 12.86
C VAL A 46 17.97 -20.55 12.86
N ASP A 47 17.18 -19.52 13.14
CA ASP A 47 15.75 -19.57 13.37
C ASP A 47 14.96 -18.96 12.20
N PHE A 48 13.94 -19.67 11.73
CA PHE A 48 13.11 -19.32 10.57
C PHE A 48 11.67 -18.96 10.98
N LEU A 49 11.39 -18.74 12.28
CA LEU A 49 10.12 -18.17 12.74
C LEU A 49 10.12 -16.65 12.52
N THR A 50 10.13 -16.27 11.26
CA THR A 50 10.27 -14.89 10.78
C THR A 50 9.06 -14.49 9.93
N TYR A 51 8.99 -13.22 9.53
CA TYR A 51 7.89 -12.72 8.71
C TYR A 51 7.82 -13.41 7.34
N VAL A 52 8.97 -13.64 6.71
CA VAL A 52 9.04 -14.26 5.38
C VAL A 52 8.87 -15.78 5.47
N ASN A 53 9.56 -16.45 6.40
CA ASN A 53 9.66 -17.92 6.43
C ASN A 53 8.75 -18.61 7.45
N GLY A 54 8.04 -17.85 8.28
CA GLY A 54 7.00 -18.38 9.15
C GLY A 54 5.78 -18.87 8.35
N LEU A 55 5.20 -19.98 8.79
CA LEU A 55 3.92 -20.49 8.31
C LEU A 55 2.78 -19.84 9.11
N SER A 56 1.97 -19.01 8.45
CA SER A 56 0.73 -18.43 8.96
C SER A 56 -0.36 -19.51 9.19
N ALA A 57 -0.14 -20.40 10.15
CA ALA A 57 -0.97 -21.57 10.45
C ALA A 57 -2.44 -21.19 10.67
N GLY A 58 -2.69 -20.13 11.46
CA GLY A 58 -4.05 -19.66 11.76
C GLY A 58 -4.80 -19.23 10.50
N LYS A 59 -4.12 -18.53 9.58
CA LYS A 59 -4.71 -18.05 8.33
C LYS A 59 -4.89 -19.14 7.29
N TRP A 60 -3.95 -20.08 7.17
CA TRP A 60 -4.13 -21.26 6.32
C TRP A 60 -5.33 -22.09 6.75
N ASN A 61 -5.52 -22.28 8.07
CA ASN A 61 -6.71 -22.91 8.60
C ASN A 61 -7.98 -22.10 8.30
N GLN A 62 -7.98 -20.78 8.56
CA GLN A 62 -9.11 -19.89 8.33
C GLN A 62 -9.56 -19.85 6.87
N TYR A 63 -8.62 -19.71 5.94
CA TYR A 63 -8.90 -19.46 4.53
C TYR A 63 -9.05 -20.74 3.70
N ALA A 64 -8.31 -21.80 4.04
CA ALA A 64 -8.19 -23.01 3.24
C ALA A 64 -8.53 -24.31 3.99
N SER A 65 -8.80 -24.24 5.30
CA SER A 65 -9.02 -25.42 6.16
C SER A 65 -7.85 -26.40 6.15
N VAL A 66 -6.63 -25.89 6.02
CA VAL A 66 -5.40 -26.67 6.15
C VAL A 66 -5.07 -26.81 7.64
N ASP A 67 -4.91 -28.05 8.11
CA ASP A 67 -4.55 -28.40 9.49
C ASP A 67 -3.28 -29.27 9.57
N GLY A 68 -2.98 -30.06 8.53
CA GLY A 68 -1.73 -30.81 8.38
C GLY A 68 -0.78 -30.20 7.34
N VAL A 69 0.49 -30.02 7.74
CA VAL A 69 1.57 -29.51 6.88
C VAL A 69 2.80 -30.40 6.99
N VAL A 70 3.54 -30.59 5.91
CA VAL A 70 4.86 -31.21 5.89
C VAL A 70 5.89 -30.12 5.64
N LEU A 71 6.87 -30.00 6.54
CA LEU A 71 8.07 -29.22 6.27
C LEU A 71 9.07 -30.13 5.55
N HIS A 72 9.26 -29.87 4.25
CA HIS A 72 10.17 -30.58 3.37
C HIS A 72 11.46 -29.78 3.19
N MET A 73 12.62 -30.41 3.32
CA MET A 73 13.91 -29.74 3.09
C MET A 73 15.03 -30.67 2.65
N ALA A 74 15.98 -30.11 1.91
CA ALA A 74 17.22 -30.77 1.50
C ALA A 74 18.43 -30.08 2.17
N LEU A 75 19.22 -30.86 2.90
CA LEU A 75 20.31 -30.38 3.75
C LEU A 75 21.58 -31.21 3.54
N PHE A 76 22.74 -30.55 3.54
CA PHE A 76 24.03 -31.22 3.79
C PHE A 76 24.51 -30.97 5.22
N GLY A 77 25.45 -31.79 5.67
CA GLY A 77 26.05 -31.66 6.99
C GLY A 77 25.23 -32.34 8.07
N ARG A 78 25.52 -32.02 9.33
CA ARG A 78 24.98 -32.76 10.48
C ARG A 78 24.44 -31.82 11.55
N GLY A 79 23.27 -32.17 12.06
CA GLY A 79 22.61 -31.39 13.10
C GLY A 79 21.20 -31.86 13.38
N ARG A 80 20.35 -30.92 13.80
CA ARG A 80 18.92 -31.15 14.03
C ARG A 80 18.07 -29.99 13.55
N VAL A 81 16.85 -30.32 13.16
CA VAL A 81 15.77 -29.40 12.85
C VAL A 81 14.78 -29.42 14.01
N VAL A 82 14.48 -28.26 14.57
CA VAL A 82 13.54 -28.08 15.69
C VAL A 82 12.36 -27.25 15.21
N VAL A 83 11.20 -27.90 15.03
CA VAL A 83 9.95 -27.21 14.67
C VAL A 83 9.32 -26.66 15.93
N HIS A 84 8.88 -25.41 15.89
CA HIS A 84 8.25 -24.73 17.00
C HIS A 84 7.11 -23.83 16.51
N GLY A 85 6.15 -23.53 17.37
CA GLY A 85 5.00 -22.72 17.01
C GLY A 85 4.47 -21.91 18.17
N VAL A 86 3.76 -20.82 17.86
CA VAL A 86 3.08 -19.99 18.84
C VAL A 86 1.60 -20.38 18.86
N ARG A 87 1.12 -20.89 20.01
CA ARG A 87 -0.28 -21.26 20.18
C ARG A 87 -1.18 -20.04 20.08
N SER A 88 -2.42 -20.25 19.64
CA SER A 88 -3.40 -19.18 19.51
C SER A 88 -3.64 -18.48 20.85
N GLY A 89 -3.41 -17.15 20.87
CA GLY A 89 -3.54 -16.31 22.06
C GLY A 89 -2.31 -16.27 22.98
N GLU A 90 -1.25 -17.05 22.71
CA GLU A 90 0.01 -17.00 23.46
C GLU A 90 1.05 -16.06 22.79
N LEU A 91 2.20 -15.83 23.41
CA LEU A 91 3.25 -14.97 22.85
C LEU A 91 4.59 -15.69 22.65
N ASN A 92 4.80 -16.79 23.36
CA ASN A 92 6.07 -17.50 23.34
C ASN A 92 5.96 -18.74 22.45
N PRO A 93 6.96 -19.04 21.61
CA PRO A 93 7.02 -20.29 20.88
C PRO A 93 7.17 -21.50 21.81
N VAL A 94 6.57 -22.62 21.43
CA VAL A 94 6.76 -23.93 22.05
C VAL A 94 7.30 -24.92 21.02
N GLU A 95 8.21 -25.79 21.45
CA GLU A 95 8.73 -26.87 20.61
C GLU A 95 7.62 -27.89 20.29
N LEU A 96 7.54 -28.29 19.03
CA LEU A 96 6.57 -29.26 18.52
C LEU A 96 7.24 -30.59 18.20
N LYS A 97 8.36 -30.53 17.48
CA LYS A 97 9.13 -31.69 17.03
C LYS A 97 10.61 -31.36 16.94
N SER A 98 11.45 -32.37 17.11
CA SER A 98 12.89 -32.31 16.89
C SER A 98 13.34 -33.53 16.10
N ASN A 99 14.05 -33.31 15.01
CA ASN A 99 14.49 -34.34 14.08
C ASN A 99 15.98 -34.13 13.78
N SER A 100 16.81 -35.12 14.13
CA SER A 100 18.22 -35.14 13.74
C SER A 100 18.39 -35.57 12.29
N PHE A 101 19.45 -35.07 11.65
CA PHE A 101 19.85 -35.48 10.30
C PHE A 101 21.37 -35.58 10.22
N ASP A 102 21.83 -36.42 9.29
CA ASP A 102 23.25 -36.60 8.97
C ASP A 102 23.34 -36.75 7.44
N GLY A 103 23.74 -35.67 6.78
CA GLY A 103 23.85 -35.56 5.33
C GLY A 103 25.32 -35.48 4.90
N ASP A 104 25.72 -36.40 4.02
CA ASP A 104 27.06 -36.40 3.43
C ASP A 104 27.25 -35.24 2.45
N LYS A 105 28.49 -34.88 2.09
CA LYS A 105 28.76 -33.79 1.12
C LYS A 105 28.42 -34.12 -0.35
N VAL A 106 27.89 -35.32 -0.63
CA VAL A 106 27.65 -35.80 -1.99
C VAL A 106 26.15 -35.88 -2.27
N ASP A 107 25.40 -36.53 -1.38
CA ASP A 107 23.95 -36.70 -1.50
C ASP A 107 23.25 -35.98 -0.34
N PRO A 108 22.34 -35.01 -0.60
CA PRO A 108 21.71 -34.25 0.46
C PRO A 108 20.74 -35.14 1.24
N CYS A 109 20.72 -34.94 2.55
CA CYS A 109 19.69 -35.52 3.41
C CYS A 109 18.38 -34.79 3.13
N VAL A 110 17.36 -35.54 2.69
CA VAL A 110 16.00 -35.04 2.53
C VAL A 110 15.23 -35.37 3.80
N LEU A 111 14.62 -34.36 4.39
CA LEU A 111 13.86 -34.47 5.62
C LEU A 111 12.43 -33.98 5.42
N ASP A 112 11.47 -34.85 5.73
CA ASP A 112 10.05 -34.54 5.80
C ASP A 112 9.58 -34.60 7.25
N ILE A 113 9.08 -33.48 7.76
CA ILE A 113 8.56 -33.37 9.12
C ILE A 113 7.07 -33.03 9.05
N ASP A 114 6.21 -33.98 9.44
CA ASP A 114 4.78 -33.70 9.60
C ASP A 114 4.52 -32.72 10.75
N ILE A 115 3.62 -31.79 10.57
CA ILE A 115 3.29 -30.74 11.52
C ILE A 115 1.76 -30.67 11.61
N ASP A 116 1.23 -30.87 12.82
CA ASP A 116 -0.15 -30.51 13.16
C ASP A 116 -0.18 -29.01 13.48
N THR A 117 -0.92 -28.26 12.68
CA THR A 117 -1.02 -26.81 12.78
C THR A 117 -2.23 -26.35 13.60
N THR A 118 -3.03 -27.29 14.12
CA THR A 118 -4.26 -27.02 14.85
C THR A 118 -4.00 -26.22 16.13
N GLY A 119 -4.63 -25.04 16.24
CA GLY A 119 -4.53 -24.18 17.43
C GLY A 119 -3.23 -23.37 17.52
N TYR A 120 -2.52 -23.21 16.41
CA TYR A 120 -1.34 -22.35 16.29
C TYR A 120 -1.61 -21.17 15.36
N ASP A 121 -1.08 -20.00 15.70
CA ASP A 121 -1.17 -18.81 14.84
C ASP A 121 -0.02 -18.80 13.82
N LEU A 122 1.19 -19.10 14.30
CA LEU A 122 2.41 -19.06 13.52
C LEU A 122 3.29 -20.26 13.87
N ILE A 123 3.85 -20.91 12.85
CA ILE A 123 4.81 -22.02 12.99
C ILE A 123 6.08 -21.67 12.23
N GLY A 124 7.22 -22.10 12.78
CA GLY A 124 8.53 -21.96 12.17
C GLY A 124 9.40 -23.12 12.58
N PHE A 125 10.66 -23.05 12.21
CA PHE A 125 11.65 -24.06 12.56
C PHE A 125 13.00 -23.43 12.79
N ARG A 126 13.89 -24.20 13.39
CA ARG A 126 15.28 -23.83 13.64
C ARG A 126 16.17 -24.93 13.17
N ILE A 127 17.29 -24.56 12.56
CA ILE A 127 18.37 -25.48 12.23
C ILE A 127 19.48 -25.26 13.24
N GLU A 128 19.95 -26.35 13.84
CA GLU A 128 21.05 -26.35 14.79
C GLU A 128 22.12 -27.34 14.31
N SER A 129 23.32 -26.83 14.00
CA SER A 129 24.44 -27.69 13.64
C SER A 129 25.03 -28.37 14.87
N ASP A 130 25.50 -29.60 14.70
CA ASP A 130 26.23 -30.31 15.75
C ASP A 130 27.59 -29.63 16.00
N GLU A 131 28.15 -29.80 17.21
CA GLU A 131 29.46 -29.25 17.55
C GLU A 131 30.54 -29.77 16.58
N GLY A 132 31.27 -28.85 15.92
CA GLY A 132 32.29 -29.17 14.94
C GLY A 132 31.78 -29.46 13.52
N TYR A 133 30.46 -29.36 13.30
CA TYR A 133 29.82 -29.49 11.99
C TYR A 133 29.15 -28.18 11.57
N SER A 134 28.96 -28.03 10.26
CA SER A 134 28.12 -27.01 9.64
C SER A 134 27.05 -27.68 8.79
N VAL A 135 26.03 -26.92 8.43
CA VAL A 135 24.87 -27.35 7.66
C VAL A 135 24.72 -26.44 6.44
N ASP A 136 24.48 -27.02 5.27
CA ASP A 136 24.08 -26.25 4.09
C ASP A 136 22.62 -26.55 3.76
N LEU A 137 21.76 -25.55 3.93
CA LEU A 137 20.35 -25.64 3.54
C LEU A 137 20.22 -25.30 2.06
N LEU A 138 19.89 -26.29 1.22
CA LEU A 138 19.75 -26.14 -0.22
C LEU A 138 18.39 -25.55 -0.60
N ASN A 139 17.33 -26.16 -0.07
CA ASN A 139 15.96 -25.71 -0.26
C ASN A 139 15.09 -26.22 0.89
N ALA A 140 13.97 -25.52 1.11
CA ALA A 140 12.92 -25.99 1.99
C ALA A 140 11.57 -25.41 1.54
N SER A 141 10.48 -26.09 1.88
CA SER A 141 9.12 -25.66 1.61
C SER A 141 8.11 -26.23 2.61
N TYR A 142 7.00 -25.52 2.78
CA TYR A 142 5.83 -26.06 3.45
C TYR A 142 4.90 -26.68 2.41
N LEU A 143 4.53 -27.93 2.61
CA LEU A 143 3.65 -28.72 1.75
C LEU A 143 2.41 -29.15 2.54
N THR A 144 1.32 -29.49 1.86
CA THR A 144 0.13 -30.08 2.48
C THR A 144 -0.43 -31.18 1.58
N ASP A 145 -1.10 -32.17 2.15
CA ASP A 145 -1.83 -33.17 1.38
C ASP A 145 -3.30 -32.78 1.27
N VAL A 146 -3.75 -32.57 0.03
CA VAL A 146 -5.14 -32.19 -0.25
C VAL A 146 -5.73 -33.07 -1.35
N PRO A 147 -7.05 -33.33 -1.31
CA PRO A 147 -7.74 -33.94 -2.44
C PRO A 147 -7.61 -33.05 -3.69
N GLU A 148 -7.27 -33.64 -4.83
CA GLU A 148 -7.01 -32.93 -6.08
C GLU A 148 -8.25 -32.16 -6.58
N ASP A 149 -9.44 -32.74 -6.41
CA ASP A 149 -10.74 -32.13 -6.73
C ASP A 149 -11.09 -30.91 -5.85
N SER A 150 -10.33 -30.71 -4.77
CA SER A 150 -10.52 -29.62 -3.83
C SER A 150 -9.70 -28.36 -4.19
N ILE A 151 -8.79 -28.48 -5.16
CA ILE A 151 -7.92 -27.40 -5.66
C ILE A 151 -8.71 -26.56 -6.67
N ASN A 152 -8.77 -25.25 -6.45
CA ASN A 152 -9.41 -24.32 -7.37
C ASN A 152 -8.49 -24.11 -8.59
N PRO A 153 -9.02 -24.11 -9.82
CA PRO A 153 -8.24 -23.73 -11.00
C PRO A 153 -8.00 -22.23 -10.95
N ILE A 154 -6.73 -21.82 -10.85
CA ILE A 154 -6.32 -20.41 -10.78
C ILE A 154 -5.46 -20.09 -11.99
N ASN A 155 -5.78 -19.00 -12.67
CA ASN A 155 -4.95 -18.31 -13.66
C ASN A 155 -4.77 -16.87 -13.20
N LEU A 156 -3.54 -16.41 -13.03
CA LEU A 156 -3.21 -15.07 -12.54
C LEU A 156 -2.70 -14.17 -13.68
N ALA A 157 -3.25 -12.96 -13.74
CA ALA A 157 -2.61 -11.85 -14.44
C ALA A 157 -1.94 -10.94 -13.41
N LEU A 158 -0.71 -10.50 -13.63
CA LEU A 158 -0.13 -9.36 -12.94
C LEU A 158 -0.25 -8.16 -13.87
N SER A 159 -0.68 -7.00 -13.37
CA SER A 159 -0.66 -5.75 -14.13
C SER A 159 0.06 -4.66 -13.37
N THR A 160 1.11 -4.15 -13.99
CA THR A 160 1.89 -3.01 -13.50
C THR A 160 1.74 -1.83 -14.45
N THR A 161 1.38 -0.67 -13.90
CA THR A 161 1.31 0.59 -14.66
C THR A 161 2.59 1.38 -14.48
N THR A 162 3.23 1.80 -15.58
CA THR A 162 4.44 2.62 -15.51
C THR A 162 4.37 3.89 -16.34
N PHE A 163 5.05 4.94 -15.86
CA PHE A 163 5.23 6.20 -16.59
C PHE A 163 6.66 6.70 -16.44
N LYS A 164 7.54 6.36 -17.40
CA LYS A 164 8.95 6.81 -17.44
C LYS A 164 9.74 6.45 -16.18
N ASN A 165 9.56 5.22 -15.70
CA ASN A 165 10.19 4.71 -14.48
C ASN A 165 10.96 3.40 -14.75
N GLU A 166 11.75 3.39 -15.83
CA GLU A 166 12.52 2.26 -16.33
C GLU A 166 13.45 1.64 -15.27
N GLN A 167 13.93 2.47 -14.33
CA GLN A 167 14.79 2.05 -13.22
C GLN A 167 14.12 1.03 -12.28
N TYR A 168 12.78 1.01 -12.17
CA TYR A 168 12.06 0.02 -11.36
C TYR A 168 11.41 -1.05 -12.22
N ILE A 169 10.73 -0.67 -13.31
CA ILE A 169 9.95 -1.64 -14.09
C ILE A 169 10.82 -2.69 -14.78
N LEU A 170 12.02 -2.34 -15.28
CA LEU A 170 12.90 -3.31 -15.94
C LEU A 170 13.45 -4.35 -14.94
N PRO A 171 14.02 -3.99 -13.77
CA PRO A 171 14.37 -4.97 -12.75
C PRO A 171 13.19 -5.82 -12.27
N ASN A 172 12.00 -5.23 -12.16
CA ASN A 172 10.79 -5.93 -11.74
C ASN A 172 10.35 -7.00 -12.75
N ILE A 173 10.41 -6.71 -14.05
CA ILE A 173 10.18 -7.70 -15.12
C ILE A 173 11.17 -8.88 -14.95
N GLU A 174 12.46 -8.58 -14.78
CA GLU A 174 13.49 -9.62 -14.63
C GLU A 174 13.30 -10.45 -13.35
N LEU A 175 12.92 -9.83 -12.22
CA LEU A 175 12.62 -10.53 -10.97
C LEU A 175 11.43 -11.49 -11.14
N VAL A 176 10.36 -11.06 -11.80
CA VAL A 176 9.19 -11.90 -12.08
C VAL A 176 9.57 -13.05 -13.01
N LYS A 177 10.28 -12.77 -14.12
CA LYS A 177 10.75 -13.80 -15.04
C LYS A 177 11.63 -14.83 -14.32
N ALA A 178 12.62 -14.38 -13.56
CA ALA A 178 13.55 -15.25 -12.85
C ALA A 178 12.89 -16.04 -11.71
N GLY A 179 11.92 -15.45 -11.01
CA GLY A 179 11.20 -16.10 -9.92
C GLY A 179 10.20 -17.14 -10.42
N ILE A 180 9.31 -16.76 -11.34
CA ILE A 180 8.23 -17.63 -11.82
C ILE A 180 8.74 -18.75 -12.72
N SER A 181 9.73 -18.51 -13.58
CA SER A 181 10.24 -19.56 -14.49
C SER A 181 10.98 -20.69 -13.78
N LYS A 182 11.52 -20.43 -12.58
CA LYS A 182 12.23 -21.42 -11.75
C LYS A 182 11.30 -22.24 -10.87
N GLU A 183 10.02 -21.87 -10.79
CA GLU A 183 9.05 -22.64 -10.02
C GLU A 183 8.69 -23.95 -10.71
N GLU A 184 8.78 -25.04 -9.97
CA GLU A 184 8.35 -26.37 -10.42
C GLU A 184 6.81 -26.56 -10.28
N GLY A 185 6.12 -25.58 -9.71
CA GLY A 185 4.69 -25.62 -9.43
C GLY A 185 3.80 -25.11 -10.58
N PRO A 186 2.47 -25.30 -10.47
CA PRO A 186 1.50 -24.95 -11.50
C PRO A 186 1.48 -23.46 -11.88
N ILE A 187 1.91 -22.55 -10.98
CA ILE A 187 1.94 -21.11 -11.27
C ILE A 187 2.71 -20.78 -12.55
N ARG A 188 3.74 -21.55 -12.89
CA ARG A 188 4.57 -21.34 -14.10
C ARG A 188 3.73 -21.28 -15.38
N ASP A 189 2.72 -22.14 -15.50
CA ASP A 189 1.86 -22.24 -16.69
C ASP A 189 0.55 -21.45 -16.53
N HIS A 190 0.32 -20.89 -15.34
CA HIS A 190 -0.92 -20.26 -14.92
C HIS A 190 -0.71 -18.80 -14.48
N PHE A 191 0.32 -18.14 -15.00
CA PHE A 191 0.67 -16.76 -14.69
C PHE A 191 1.06 -15.98 -15.94
N HIS A 192 0.62 -14.73 -16.04
CA HIS A 192 1.03 -13.80 -17.10
C HIS A 192 1.20 -12.38 -16.54
N MET A 193 2.15 -11.59 -17.05
CA MET A 193 2.38 -10.21 -16.64
C MET A 193 2.09 -9.22 -17.77
N PHE A 194 1.23 -8.25 -17.50
CA PHE A 194 0.98 -7.09 -18.34
C PHE A 194 1.72 -5.86 -17.80
N VAL A 195 2.56 -5.25 -18.62
CA VAL A 195 3.21 -3.97 -18.31
C VAL A 195 2.53 -2.87 -19.11
N VAL A 196 1.73 -2.05 -18.44
CA VAL A 196 1.00 -0.94 -19.07
C VAL A 196 1.89 0.29 -19.08
N ASP A 197 2.44 0.61 -20.25
CA ASP A 197 3.37 1.73 -20.44
C ASP A 197 2.61 3.01 -20.82
N ASN A 198 2.23 3.79 -19.81
CA ASN A 198 1.64 5.13 -19.97
C ASN A 198 2.65 6.16 -20.52
N GLY A 199 3.96 5.87 -20.43
CA GLY A 199 5.03 6.72 -20.91
C GLY A 199 5.30 6.57 -22.41
N GLN A 200 4.97 5.39 -22.96
CA GLN A 200 5.33 4.93 -24.30
C GLN A 200 6.84 5.07 -24.55
N THR A 201 7.63 4.71 -23.54
CA THR A 201 9.10 4.78 -23.55
C THR A 201 9.75 3.41 -23.57
N LEU A 202 9.01 2.33 -23.27
CA LEU A 202 9.51 0.97 -23.30
C LEU A 202 9.53 0.42 -24.73
N ASP A 203 10.56 -0.38 -25.02
CA ASP A 203 10.60 -1.18 -26.25
C ASP A 203 9.69 -2.41 -26.10
N SER A 204 8.41 -2.21 -26.43
CA SER A 204 7.38 -3.24 -26.26
C SER A 204 7.70 -4.56 -26.97
N ALA A 205 8.38 -4.53 -28.12
CA ALA A 205 8.63 -5.72 -28.92
C ALA A 205 9.74 -6.59 -28.32
N SER A 206 10.79 -5.99 -27.75
CA SER A 206 11.90 -6.75 -27.16
C SER A 206 11.62 -7.23 -25.74
N LEU A 207 10.78 -6.51 -24.99
CA LEU A 207 10.42 -6.88 -23.62
C LEU A 207 9.30 -7.91 -23.52
N SER A 208 8.44 -7.99 -24.54
CA SER A 208 7.33 -8.94 -24.58
C SER A 208 7.77 -10.33 -25.03
N ASP A 209 7.26 -11.36 -24.35
CA ASP A 209 7.45 -12.78 -24.64
C ASP A 209 6.22 -13.58 -24.19
N GLU A 210 6.38 -14.88 -23.95
CA GLU A 210 5.28 -15.76 -23.51
C GLU A 210 4.78 -15.43 -22.10
N LEU A 211 5.63 -14.87 -21.22
CA LEU A 211 5.30 -14.57 -19.82
C LEU A 211 4.90 -13.10 -19.62
N VAL A 212 5.42 -12.20 -20.44
CA VAL A 212 5.27 -10.76 -20.28
C VAL A 212 4.73 -10.13 -21.56
N THR A 213 3.75 -9.23 -21.44
CA THR A 213 3.28 -8.39 -22.55
C THR A 213 3.31 -6.93 -22.15
N VAL A 214 4.06 -6.12 -22.91
CA VAL A 214 4.08 -4.67 -22.76
C VAL A 214 2.98 -4.04 -23.61
N LEU A 215 2.11 -3.25 -22.98
CA LEU A 215 0.97 -2.59 -23.59
C LEU A 215 1.22 -1.07 -23.61
N PRO A 216 1.54 -0.48 -24.78
CA PRO A 216 1.58 0.98 -24.91
C PRO A 216 0.21 1.59 -24.58
N ASN A 217 0.19 2.64 -23.77
CA ASN A 217 -1.02 3.29 -23.30
C ASN A 217 -0.84 4.82 -23.28
N PRO A 218 -1.87 5.65 -23.58
CA PRO A 218 -1.77 7.09 -23.34
C PRO A 218 -1.64 7.40 -21.84
N ASN A 219 -1.02 8.54 -21.52
CA ASN A 219 -0.92 8.99 -20.13
C ASN A 219 -2.29 9.39 -19.58
N THR A 220 -2.92 8.43 -18.92
CA THR A 220 -4.25 8.54 -18.30
C THR A 220 -4.16 8.38 -16.77
N GLY A 221 -2.96 8.53 -16.23
CA GLY A 221 -2.66 8.39 -14.81
C GLY A 221 -2.79 6.94 -14.33
N GLY A 222 -2.81 6.75 -13.00
CA GLY A 222 -2.87 5.42 -12.38
C GLY A 222 -4.13 4.68 -12.78
N SER A 223 -5.30 5.32 -12.67
CA SER A 223 -6.58 4.67 -12.90
C SER A 223 -6.73 4.17 -14.34
N GLY A 224 -6.24 4.93 -15.32
CA GLY A 224 -6.28 4.51 -16.73
C GLY A 224 -5.27 3.41 -17.07
N GLY A 225 -4.12 3.39 -16.40
CA GLY A 225 -3.18 2.27 -16.53
C GLY A 225 -3.74 0.98 -15.94
N PHE A 226 -4.29 1.04 -14.72
CA PHE A 226 -4.93 -0.12 -14.10
C PHE A 226 -6.19 -0.58 -14.85
N ALA A 227 -6.99 0.35 -15.38
CA ALA A 227 -8.13 0.01 -16.24
C ALA A 227 -7.67 -0.73 -17.51
N ARG A 228 -6.59 -0.27 -18.16
CA ARG A 228 -5.99 -0.96 -19.32
C ARG A 228 -5.50 -2.37 -18.98
N GLY A 229 -4.90 -2.54 -17.80
CA GLY A 229 -4.51 -3.85 -17.27
C GLY A 229 -5.69 -4.79 -17.04
N MET A 230 -6.73 -4.30 -16.36
CA MET A 230 -7.99 -5.03 -16.15
C MET A 230 -8.68 -5.37 -17.49
N MET A 231 -8.63 -4.47 -18.48
CA MET A 231 -9.16 -4.74 -19.81
C MET A 231 -8.39 -5.87 -20.50
N ALA A 232 -7.06 -5.88 -20.42
CA ALA A 232 -6.25 -6.97 -20.99
C ALA A 232 -6.56 -8.32 -20.32
N ALA A 233 -6.69 -8.35 -18.99
CA ALA A 233 -7.04 -9.56 -18.26
C ALA A 233 -8.47 -10.06 -18.49
N THR A 234 -9.35 -9.22 -19.04
CA THR A 234 -10.75 -9.57 -19.35
C THR A 234 -11.05 -9.54 -20.84
N GLU A 235 -10.02 -9.48 -21.70
CA GLU A 235 -10.15 -9.44 -23.15
C GLU A 235 -10.62 -10.79 -23.70
N THR A 236 -10.00 -11.87 -23.24
CA THR A 236 -10.40 -13.24 -23.55
C THR A 236 -11.20 -13.79 -22.36
N PRO A 237 -12.49 -14.14 -22.55
CA PRO A 237 -13.32 -14.72 -21.50
C PRO A 237 -12.65 -15.95 -20.86
N ASP A 238 -12.76 -16.05 -19.54
CA ASP A 238 -12.25 -17.17 -18.73
C ASP A 238 -10.73 -17.44 -18.81
N GLN A 239 -9.94 -16.59 -19.47
CA GLN A 239 -8.49 -16.74 -19.55
C GLN A 239 -7.83 -16.56 -18.17
N PHE A 240 -8.21 -15.50 -17.46
CA PHE A 240 -7.70 -15.20 -16.13
C PHE A 240 -8.80 -15.29 -15.08
N THR A 241 -8.46 -15.84 -13.92
CA THR A 241 -9.36 -15.95 -12.77
C THR A 241 -9.24 -14.73 -11.86
N HIS A 242 -8.01 -14.21 -11.72
CA HIS A 242 -7.69 -13.06 -10.88
C HIS A 242 -6.62 -12.20 -11.56
N ILE A 243 -6.62 -10.92 -11.22
CA ILE A 243 -5.60 -9.95 -11.60
C ILE A 243 -4.98 -9.32 -10.36
N ILE A 244 -3.65 -9.30 -10.28
CA ILE A 244 -2.88 -8.56 -9.28
C ILE A 244 -2.57 -7.19 -9.87
N LEU A 245 -3.03 -6.12 -9.23
CA LEU A 245 -2.59 -4.76 -9.52
C LEU A 245 -1.40 -4.40 -8.66
N MET A 246 -0.41 -3.75 -9.26
CA MET A 246 0.83 -3.39 -8.59
C MET A 246 1.41 -2.10 -9.16
N ASP A 247 1.97 -1.26 -8.29
CA ASP A 247 2.68 -0.05 -8.69
C ASP A 247 4.02 -0.37 -9.36
N ASP A 248 4.61 0.59 -10.08
CA ASP A 248 5.92 0.39 -10.71
C ASP A 248 7.09 0.66 -9.77
N ASP A 249 6.96 1.54 -8.76
CA ASP A 249 8.01 1.95 -7.82
C ASP A 249 8.10 1.07 -6.56
N VAL A 250 7.83 -0.22 -6.72
CA VAL A 250 7.98 -1.25 -5.69
C VAL A 250 9.17 -2.16 -5.95
N SER A 251 9.69 -2.76 -4.88
CA SER A 251 10.50 -3.98 -4.97
C SER A 251 9.59 -5.18 -4.78
N ILE A 252 9.49 -6.01 -5.81
CA ILE A 252 8.67 -7.22 -5.82
C ILE A 252 9.43 -8.35 -5.14
N MET A 253 8.71 -9.15 -4.35
CA MET A 253 9.16 -10.47 -3.92
C MET A 253 8.37 -11.54 -4.70
N PRO A 254 9.00 -12.33 -5.58
CA PRO A 254 8.31 -13.36 -6.36
C PRO A 254 7.53 -14.37 -5.50
N GLU A 255 8.03 -14.67 -4.29
CA GLU A 255 7.33 -15.52 -3.31
C GLU A 255 5.96 -14.97 -2.92
N SER A 256 5.75 -13.64 -2.91
CA SER A 256 4.41 -13.05 -2.70
C SER A 256 3.42 -13.50 -3.77
N LEU A 257 3.85 -13.58 -5.04
CA LEU A 257 3.03 -14.02 -6.17
C LEU A 257 2.71 -15.52 -6.06
N ILE A 258 3.72 -16.32 -5.69
CA ILE A 258 3.60 -17.77 -5.50
C ILE A 258 2.63 -18.09 -4.36
N ARG A 259 2.79 -17.43 -3.20
CA ARG A 259 1.87 -17.60 -2.06
C ARG A 259 0.46 -17.14 -2.36
N THR A 260 0.30 -16.06 -3.13
CA THR A 260 -1.03 -15.60 -3.59
C THR A 260 -1.70 -16.66 -4.46
N PHE A 261 -0.97 -17.25 -5.42
CA PHE A 261 -1.47 -18.36 -6.24
C PHE A 261 -1.86 -19.56 -5.39
N ASN A 262 -0.98 -20.00 -4.49
CA ASN A 262 -1.19 -21.18 -3.65
C ASN A 262 -2.38 -21.00 -2.70
N LEU A 263 -2.52 -19.82 -2.11
CA LEU A 263 -3.63 -19.48 -1.22
C LEU A 263 -4.97 -19.52 -1.96
N LEU A 264 -5.06 -18.90 -3.14
CA LEU A 264 -6.27 -18.94 -3.96
C LEU A 264 -6.61 -20.36 -4.41
N SER A 265 -5.58 -21.15 -4.75
CA SER A 265 -5.74 -22.55 -5.17
C SER A 265 -6.38 -23.40 -4.09
N LEU A 266 -6.14 -23.11 -2.81
CA LEU A 266 -6.70 -23.88 -1.69
C LEU A 266 -7.87 -23.19 -0.97
N ALA A 267 -8.15 -21.92 -1.28
CA ALA A 267 -9.20 -21.14 -0.62
C ALA A 267 -10.57 -21.85 -0.64
N LYS A 268 -11.30 -21.75 0.47
CA LYS A 268 -12.62 -22.40 0.66
C LYS A 268 -13.72 -21.39 0.93
N GLY A 269 -14.98 -21.82 0.72
CA GLY A 269 -16.17 -21.03 1.05
C GLY A 269 -16.17 -19.62 0.44
N LYS A 270 -16.38 -18.61 1.29
CA LYS A 270 -16.41 -17.18 0.89
C LYS A 270 -15.06 -16.67 0.36
N TYR A 271 -13.95 -17.34 0.71
CA TYR A 271 -12.60 -16.92 0.34
C TYR A 271 -12.20 -17.27 -1.10
N LYS A 272 -12.96 -18.15 -1.78
CA LYS A 272 -12.70 -18.53 -3.18
C LYS A 272 -12.70 -17.37 -4.17
N ASN A 273 -13.44 -16.30 -3.85
CA ASN A 273 -13.48 -15.06 -4.63
C ASN A 273 -13.14 -13.86 -3.73
N ALA A 274 -12.35 -14.07 -2.67
CA ALA A 274 -11.88 -12.97 -1.84
C ALA A 274 -10.79 -12.19 -2.57
N PHE A 275 -10.67 -10.92 -2.21
CA PHE A 275 -9.55 -10.10 -2.63
C PHE A 275 -8.37 -10.43 -1.72
N ILE A 276 -7.15 -10.46 -2.26
CA ILE A 276 -5.93 -10.57 -1.44
C ILE A 276 -5.21 -9.24 -1.53
N ASN A 277 -4.92 -8.62 -0.38
CA ASN A 277 -4.07 -7.44 -0.37
C ASN A 277 -2.70 -7.77 0.22
N GLY A 278 -1.66 -7.29 -0.45
CA GLY A 278 -0.29 -7.41 0.02
C GLY A 278 0.03 -6.28 0.98
N ALA A 279 0.79 -6.60 2.03
CA ALA A 279 1.31 -5.59 2.93
C ALA A 279 2.33 -4.69 2.20
N MET A 280 2.28 -3.39 2.48
CA MET A 280 3.30 -2.43 2.06
C MET A 280 4.35 -2.30 3.17
N LEU A 281 5.56 -2.75 2.90
CA LEU A 281 6.73 -2.51 3.76
C LEU A 281 7.47 -1.27 3.25
N SER A 282 8.15 -0.57 4.16
CA SER A 282 8.89 0.66 3.83
C SER A 282 10.22 0.33 3.17
N MET A 283 10.54 0.95 2.02
CA MET A 283 11.89 0.85 1.44
C MET A 283 12.98 1.49 2.32
N GLU A 284 12.62 2.53 3.08
CA GLU A 284 13.55 3.25 3.95
C GLU A 284 13.80 2.53 5.28
N ASN A 285 12.81 1.75 5.75
CA ASN A 285 12.95 0.84 6.88
C ASN A 285 12.30 -0.51 6.52
N PRO A 286 13.06 -1.45 5.91
CA PRO A 286 12.54 -2.71 5.39
C PRO A 286 11.75 -3.57 6.39
N ALA A 287 11.96 -3.41 7.70
CA ALA A 287 11.21 -4.13 8.73
C ALA A 287 9.86 -3.47 9.10
N ARG A 288 9.61 -2.22 8.71
CA ARG A 288 8.36 -1.51 9.01
C ARG A 288 7.30 -1.85 7.98
N GLN A 289 6.29 -2.61 8.37
CA GLN A 289 5.02 -2.72 7.66
C GLN A 289 4.20 -1.45 7.94
N TYR A 290 3.79 -0.75 6.87
CA TYR A 290 3.00 0.47 6.98
C TYR A 290 1.49 0.18 6.98
N GLU A 291 1.03 -0.73 6.11
CA GLU A 291 -0.39 -1.03 5.91
C GLU A 291 -0.58 -2.30 5.06
N ASP A 292 -1.67 -3.03 5.26
CA ASP A 292 -2.17 -4.04 4.31
C ASP A 292 -3.59 -3.73 3.82
N VAL A 293 -4.52 -3.39 4.73
CA VAL A 293 -5.90 -3.02 4.42
C VAL A 293 -6.26 -1.75 5.19
N SER A 294 -7.06 -0.89 4.56
CA SER A 294 -7.67 0.29 5.18
C SER A 294 -9.19 0.25 5.07
N TYR A 295 -9.84 1.18 5.75
CA TYR A 295 -11.25 1.45 5.59
C TYR A 295 -11.54 2.95 5.51
N VAL A 296 -12.71 3.26 4.98
CA VAL A 296 -13.26 4.61 4.97
C VAL A 296 -14.14 4.79 6.20
N ASP A 297 -13.92 5.85 6.98
CA ASP A 297 -14.86 6.23 8.04
C ASP A 297 -16.00 7.11 7.51
N ALA A 298 -17.07 7.25 8.29
CA ALA A 298 -18.25 8.02 7.89
C ALA A 298 -17.99 9.51 7.56
N SER A 299 -16.82 10.06 7.95
CA SER A 299 -16.39 11.43 7.60
C SER A 299 -15.51 11.49 6.34
N GLY A 300 -15.36 10.36 5.67
CA GLY A 300 -14.55 10.15 4.48
C GLY A 300 -13.06 10.03 4.75
N VAL A 301 -12.63 9.79 6.00
CA VAL A 301 -11.20 9.69 6.35
C VAL A 301 -10.75 8.24 6.16
N TYR A 302 -9.60 8.05 5.52
CA TYR A 302 -8.93 6.76 5.45
C TYR A 302 -8.34 6.38 6.80
N ARG A 303 -8.56 5.13 7.20
CA ARG A 303 -8.03 4.56 8.44
C ARG A 303 -7.46 3.20 8.14
N ARG A 304 -6.23 2.98 8.59
CA ARG A 304 -5.57 1.69 8.48
C ARG A 304 -6.20 0.71 9.47
N VAL A 305 -6.36 -0.54 9.05
CA VAL A 305 -6.78 -1.62 9.95
C VAL A 305 -5.67 -1.95 10.93
N LYS A 306 -4.46 -2.07 10.40
CA LYS A 306 -3.24 -2.31 11.15
C LYS A 306 -2.40 -1.04 11.09
N GLU A 307 -1.99 -0.54 12.25
CA GLU A 307 -1.03 0.57 12.32
C GLU A 307 0.37 0.06 11.94
N ASP A 308 1.39 0.90 12.12
CA ASP A 308 2.76 0.49 11.83
C ASP A 308 3.16 -0.72 12.69
N LEU A 309 3.67 -1.77 12.03
CA LEU A 309 4.19 -2.99 12.68
C LEU A 309 5.66 -3.17 12.30
N ASN A 310 6.50 -3.53 13.26
CA ASN A 310 7.89 -3.89 13.04
C ASN A 310 7.99 -5.41 12.88
N VAL A 311 7.96 -5.88 11.63
CA VAL A 311 7.84 -7.31 11.31
C VAL A 311 9.16 -8.09 11.43
N ASP A 312 10.19 -7.46 11.99
CA ASP A 312 11.36 -8.11 12.57
C ASP A 312 11.13 -8.60 14.01
N GLU A 313 10.05 -8.17 14.67
CA GLU A 313 9.66 -8.62 16.02
C GLU A 313 8.51 -9.64 15.99
N LEU A 314 8.65 -10.73 16.76
CA LEU A 314 7.63 -11.80 16.81
C LEU A 314 6.27 -11.30 17.30
N SER A 315 6.23 -10.36 18.26
CA SER A 315 4.97 -9.79 18.75
C SER A 315 4.14 -9.15 17.65
N ASP A 316 4.79 -8.40 16.77
CA ASP A 316 4.15 -7.64 15.70
C ASP A 316 3.78 -8.57 14.53
N ILE A 317 4.57 -9.61 14.27
CA ILE A 317 4.20 -10.70 13.35
C ILE A 317 2.91 -11.39 13.85
N LEU A 318 2.80 -11.68 15.15
CA LEU A 318 1.60 -12.29 15.73
C LEU A 318 0.41 -11.33 15.72
N GLU A 319 0.62 -10.04 15.98
CA GLU A 319 -0.43 -9.02 15.85
C GLU A 319 -0.94 -8.95 14.39
N ASN A 320 -0.04 -9.03 13.41
CA ASN A 320 -0.38 -9.06 12.00
C ASN A 320 -1.18 -10.31 11.59
N GLU A 321 -0.92 -11.44 12.24
CA GLU A 321 -1.65 -12.69 12.03
C GLU A 321 -3.05 -12.66 12.64
N ARG A 322 -3.19 -12.08 13.83
CA ARG A 322 -4.44 -12.09 14.63
C ARG A 322 -5.44 -11.01 14.26
N THR A 323 -4.97 -9.89 13.69
CA THR A 323 -5.84 -8.74 13.41
C THR A 323 -6.71 -9.03 12.19
N SER A 324 -8.03 -9.10 12.41
CA SER A 324 -9.01 -9.29 11.34
C SER A 324 -9.06 -8.09 10.39
N VAL A 325 -9.03 -8.38 9.09
CA VAL A 325 -9.21 -7.41 8.00
C VAL A 325 -10.62 -7.44 7.41
N GLU A 326 -11.49 -8.33 7.92
CA GLU A 326 -12.90 -8.39 7.51
C GLU A 326 -13.72 -7.34 8.25
N ILE A 327 -13.60 -6.09 7.81
CA ILE A 327 -14.35 -4.96 8.35
C ILE A 327 -15.18 -4.29 7.26
N ASP A 328 -16.26 -3.63 7.68
CA ASP A 328 -17.10 -2.85 6.77
C ASP A 328 -16.30 -1.71 6.13
N GLN A 329 -16.60 -1.44 4.86
CA GLN A 329 -15.93 -0.38 4.08
C GLN A 329 -14.41 -0.54 4.00
N ALA A 330 -13.92 -1.78 4.07
CA ALA A 330 -12.53 -2.08 3.79
C ALA A 330 -12.19 -1.86 2.30
N TYR A 331 -10.98 -1.41 2.04
CA TYR A 331 -10.35 -1.41 0.73
C TYR A 331 -8.87 -1.79 0.85
N GLY A 332 -8.31 -2.31 -0.24
CA GLY A 332 -6.91 -2.60 -0.41
C GLY A 332 -6.35 -1.70 -1.50
N ALA A 333 -5.23 -1.03 -1.22
CA ALA A 333 -4.60 -0.16 -2.20
C ALA A 333 -3.81 -0.96 -3.25
N TRP A 334 -3.64 -0.35 -4.42
CA TRP A 334 -3.15 -1.04 -5.62
C TRP A 334 -1.62 -1.13 -5.77
N TRP A 335 -0.87 -0.92 -4.67
CA TRP A 335 0.55 -1.32 -4.64
C TRP A 335 0.71 -2.84 -4.72
N TYR A 336 -0.26 -3.61 -4.21
CA TYR A 336 -0.40 -5.05 -4.39
C TYR A 336 -1.84 -5.46 -4.03
N SER A 337 -2.69 -5.63 -5.03
CA SER A 337 -4.09 -6.03 -4.83
C SER A 337 -4.53 -7.08 -5.83
N CYS A 338 -4.78 -8.30 -5.36
CA CYS A 338 -5.30 -9.40 -6.16
C CYS A 338 -6.83 -9.38 -6.15
N ILE A 339 -7.41 -9.21 -7.34
CA ILE A 339 -8.83 -8.97 -7.58
C ILE A 339 -9.37 -10.11 -8.46
N PRO A 340 -10.45 -10.80 -8.07
CA PRO A 340 -11.13 -11.75 -8.94
C PRO A 340 -11.64 -11.05 -10.21
N VAL A 341 -11.36 -11.63 -11.38
CA VAL A 341 -11.81 -11.09 -12.68
C VAL A 341 -13.34 -10.94 -12.72
N LYS A 342 -14.07 -11.88 -12.11
CA LYS A 342 -15.53 -11.81 -11.97
C LYS A 342 -16.04 -10.54 -11.29
N ALA A 343 -15.24 -9.93 -10.41
CA ALA A 343 -15.59 -8.67 -9.76
C ALA A 343 -15.57 -7.51 -10.78
N ILE A 344 -14.60 -7.51 -11.69
CA ILE A 344 -14.46 -6.55 -12.79
C ILE A 344 -15.59 -6.73 -13.80
N GLU A 345 -15.87 -7.97 -14.21
CA GLU A 345 -16.94 -8.27 -15.17
C GLU A 345 -18.32 -7.86 -14.63
N LYS A 346 -18.56 -8.12 -13.34
CA LYS A 346 -19.83 -7.81 -12.68
C LYS A 346 -20.03 -6.32 -12.43
N ASN A 347 -19.00 -5.64 -11.94
CA ASN A 347 -19.14 -4.28 -11.40
C ASN A 347 -18.56 -3.21 -12.32
N GLY A 348 -17.79 -3.57 -13.34
CA GLY A 348 -17.12 -2.67 -14.28
C GLY A 348 -15.69 -2.31 -13.87
N LEU A 349 -15.00 -1.61 -14.75
CA LEU A 349 -13.64 -1.06 -14.59
C LEU A 349 -13.61 0.08 -13.56
N PRO A 350 -12.42 0.55 -13.14
CA PRO A 350 -12.26 1.68 -12.24
C PRO A 350 -12.93 2.94 -12.78
N MET A 351 -13.38 3.82 -11.88
CA MET A 351 -13.80 5.16 -12.29
C MET A 351 -12.62 5.92 -12.93
N PRO A 352 -12.85 6.73 -13.98
CA PRO A 352 -11.81 7.46 -14.71
C PRO A 352 -11.34 8.70 -13.95
N PHE A 353 -10.90 8.49 -12.72
CA PHE A 353 -10.02 9.41 -12.05
C PHE A 353 -8.65 9.39 -12.73
N PHE A 354 -7.85 10.44 -12.55
CA PHE A 354 -6.49 10.43 -13.08
C PHE A 354 -5.56 9.70 -12.09
N ILE A 355 -5.63 10.08 -10.82
CA ILE A 355 -4.94 9.46 -9.68
C ILE A 355 -5.79 9.68 -8.42
N ARG A 356 -5.56 8.86 -7.39
CA ARG A 356 -6.22 8.89 -6.07
C ARG A 356 -7.69 8.47 -6.09
N CYS A 357 -8.06 7.66 -5.09
CA CYS A 357 -9.42 7.19 -4.78
C CYS A 357 -9.97 6.17 -5.78
N ASP A 358 -9.22 5.77 -6.78
CA ASP A 358 -9.54 4.72 -7.73
C ASP A 358 -9.55 3.34 -7.08
N ASP A 359 -8.51 3.04 -6.30
CA ASP A 359 -8.44 1.87 -5.42
C ASP A 359 -9.58 1.84 -4.39
N VAL A 360 -9.81 2.97 -3.72
CA VAL A 360 -10.85 3.10 -2.70
C VAL A 360 -12.24 2.94 -3.30
N GLU A 361 -12.55 3.64 -4.38
CA GLU A 361 -13.85 3.57 -5.06
C GLU A 361 -14.13 2.14 -5.50
N PHE A 362 -13.14 1.47 -6.09
CA PHE A 362 -13.30 0.10 -6.52
C PHE A 362 -13.56 -0.83 -5.34
N GLY A 363 -12.84 -0.68 -4.23
CA GLY A 363 -13.11 -1.41 -2.98
C GLY A 363 -14.51 -1.17 -2.44
N MET A 364 -14.94 0.09 -2.35
CA MET A 364 -16.25 0.48 -1.81
C MET A 364 -17.41 -0.05 -2.65
N ARG A 365 -17.26 0.01 -3.98
CA ARG A 365 -18.22 -0.54 -4.95
C ARG A 365 -18.32 -2.07 -4.86
N ASN A 366 -17.20 -2.76 -4.71
CA ASN A 366 -17.17 -4.22 -4.71
C ASN A 366 -17.52 -4.85 -3.35
N LYS A 367 -17.29 -4.15 -2.23
CA LYS A 367 -17.47 -4.64 -0.86
C LYS A 367 -16.85 -6.03 -0.65
N PRO A 368 -15.55 -6.20 -0.96
CA PRO A 368 -14.94 -7.51 -1.01
C PRO A 368 -14.73 -8.11 0.38
N VAL A 369 -14.63 -9.43 0.42
CA VAL A 369 -13.99 -10.14 1.53
C VAL A 369 -12.50 -10.07 1.31
N TYR A 370 -11.73 -9.64 2.30
CA TYR A 370 -10.27 -9.56 2.21
C TYR A 370 -9.59 -10.76 2.87
N MET A 371 -8.50 -11.20 2.25
CA MET A 371 -7.46 -12.03 2.85
C MET A 371 -6.15 -11.25 2.86
N THR A 372 -5.39 -11.37 3.94
CA THR A 372 -3.99 -10.93 4.01
C THR A 372 -3.19 -12.01 4.73
N MET A 373 -1.91 -12.17 4.42
CA MET A 373 -1.04 -13.20 4.99
C MET A 373 0.39 -12.67 5.08
N ASN A 374 1.14 -13.06 6.11
CA ASN A 374 2.57 -12.71 6.19
C ASN A 374 3.30 -13.14 4.91
N CYS A 375 4.36 -12.41 4.55
CA CYS A 375 5.12 -12.56 3.31
C CYS A 375 4.37 -12.20 2.02
N ILE A 376 3.02 -12.13 1.98
CA ILE A 376 2.35 -11.53 0.81
C ILE A 376 2.50 -10.01 0.92
N CYS A 377 3.56 -9.50 0.32
CA CYS A 377 3.95 -8.10 0.48
C CYS A 377 4.79 -7.53 -0.67
N VAL A 378 5.00 -6.22 -0.64
CA VAL A 378 5.95 -5.47 -1.46
C VAL A 378 6.67 -4.43 -0.60
N TRP A 379 7.89 -4.06 -0.98
CA TRP A 379 8.54 -2.87 -0.42
C TRP A 379 8.26 -1.69 -1.32
N HIS A 380 7.78 -0.59 -0.73
CA HIS A 380 7.40 0.63 -1.44
C HIS A 380 8.04 1.84 -0.75
N ALA A 381 8.39 2.85 -1.53
CA ALA A 381 8.93 4.10 -0.98
C ALA A 381 7.88 4.85 -0.15
N SER A 382 8.30 5.45 0.97
CA SER A 382 7.38 6.07 1.93
C SER A 382 6.54 7.20 1.33
N PHE A 383 5.28 7.27 1.78
CA PHE A 383 4.38 8.40 1.48
C PHE A 383 4.72 9.68 2.29
N GLU A 384 5.57 9.57 3.31
CA GLU A 384 5.97 10.70 4.14
C GLU A 384 6.68 11.78 3.31
N GLY A 385 6.35 13.05 3.55
CA GLY A 385 6.92 14.18 2.80
C GLY A 385 6.43 14.34 1.35
N ARG A 386 5.55 13.47 0.83
CA ARG A 386 5.04 13.54 -0.55
C ARG A 386 3.77 14.39 -0.72
N PHE A 387 3.37 15.17 0.29
CA PHE A 387 2.18 16.02 0.21
C PHE A 387 2.27 17.01 -0.95
N ARG A 388 1.25 17.03 -1.79
CA ARG A 388 1.11 17.97 -2.91
C ARG A 388 -0.31 18.48 -2.92
N ALA A 389 -0.50 19.79 -2.78
CA ALA A 389 -1.84 20.38 -2.73
C ALA A 389 -2.68 20.07 -4.00
N SER A 390 -2.06 20.03 -5.17
CA SER A 390 -2.72 19.59 -6.42
C SER A 390 -3.24 18.15 -6.40
N VAL A 391 -2.70 17.29 -5.53
CA VAL A 391 -3.16 15.91 -5.35
C VAL A 391 -4.07 15.82 -4.13
N ASP A 392 -3.57 16.15 -2.95
CA ASP A 392 -4.22 15.90 -1.66
C ASP A 392 -5.30 16.94 -1.31
N CYS A 393 -5.29 18.10 -1.97
CA CYS A 393 -6.32 19.13 -1.80
C CYS A 393 -7.25 19.24 -3.02
N TYR A 394 -6.76 19.00 -4.25
CA TYR A 394 -7.61 19.03 -5.45
C TYR A 394 -8.16 17.64 -5.84
N GLN A 395 -7.31 16.70 -6.27
CA GLN A 395 -7.75 15.37 -6.75
C GLN A 395 -8.53 14.62 -5.67
N TYR A 396 -7.99 14.55 -4.45
CA TYR A 396 -8.62 13.84 -3.34
C TYR A 396 -10.03 14.37 -3.06
N PHE A 397 -10.22 15.68 -2.86
CA PHE A 397 -11.54 16.22 -2.54
C PHE A 397 -12.53 16.10 -3.70
N ARG A 398 -12.08 16.25 -4.96
CA ARG A 398 -12.93 16.05 -6.13
C ARG A 398 -13.39 14.60 -6.24
N ASN A 399 -12.44 13.66 -6.24
CA ASN A 399 -12.68 12.24 -6.49
C ASN A 399 -13.45 11.61 -5.32
N PHE A 400 -13.12 11.96 -4.08
CA PHE A 400 -13.82 11.43 -2.92
C PHE A 400 -15.28 11.92 -2.86
N PHE A 401 -15.56 13.18 -3.23
CA PHE A 401 -16.94 13.64 -3.31
C PHE A 401 -17.70 12.94 -4.45
N ALA A 402 -17.04 12.70 -5.59
CA ALA A 402 -17.61 11.87 -6.65
C ALA A 402 -17.93 10.46 -6.12
N MET A 403 -17.00 9.80 -5.42
CA MET A 403 -17.18 8.49 -4.79
C MET A 403 -18.41 8.48 -3.87
N ILE A 404 -18.51 9.41 -2.92
CA ILE A 404 -19.71 9.57 -2.06
C ILE A 404 -21.01 9.65 -2.87
N ALA A 405 -20.98 10.33 -4.01
CA ALA A 405 -22.15 10.44 -4.88
C ALA A 405 -22.49 9.13 -5.60
N LEU A 406 -21.48 8.34 -5.97
CA LEU A 406 -21.60 7.08 -6.69
C LEU A 406 -22.10 5.93 -5.80
N ASP A 407 -21.49 5.74 -4.62
CA ASP A 407 -21.61 4.49 -3.85
C ASP A 407 -22.12 4.64 -2.41
N ASP A 408 -22.38 5.88 -1.95
CA ASP A 408 -22.77 6.18 -0.57
C ASP A 408 -21.73 5.72 0.49
N CYS A 409 -20.43 5.67 0.15
CA CYS A 409 -19.35 5.23 1.04
C CYS A 409 -19.16 6.07 2.31
N ALA A 410 -19.58 7.34 2.34
CA ALA A 410 -19.46 8.20 3.52
C ALA A 410 -20.63 9.19 3.62
N ASP A 411 -20.80 9.79 4.80
CA ASP A 411 -21.83 10.81 5.00
C ASP A 411 -21.47 12.11 4.29
N GLU A 412 -22.30 12.47 3.31
CA GLU A 412 -22.12 13.65 2.48
C GLU A 412 -22.03 14.94 3.30
N LYS A 413 -22.85 15.11 4.35
CA LYS A 413 -22.85 16.32 5.16
C LYS A 413 -21.57 16.43 5.97
N MET A 414 -21.08 15.32 6.52
CA MET A 414 -19.81 15.25 7.24
C MET A 414 -18.64 15.56 6.30
N PHE A 415 -18.69 15.09 5.06
CA PHE A 415 -17.67 15.41 4.06
C PHE A 415 -17.70 16.89 3.63
N VAL A 416 -18.88 17.49 3.46
CA VAL A 416 -19.02 18.94 3.22
C VAL A 416 -18.47 19.75 4.40
N LEU A 417 -18.75 19.33 5.63
CA LEU A 417 -18.15 19.94 6.82
C LEU A 417 -16.62 19.79 6.81
N ARG A 418 -16.10 18.67 6.31
CA ARG A 418 -14.67 18.44 6.15
C ARG A 418 -14.05 19.35 5.10
N ILE A 419 -14.70 19.57 3.96
CA ILE A 419 -14.28 20.57 2.96
C ILE A 419 -14.14 21.95 3.61
N GLN A 420 -15.19 22.41 4.30
CA GLN A 420 -15.17 23.70 5.00
C GLN A 420 -14.09 23.77 6.09
N ARG A 421 -13.86 22.68 6.83
CA ARG A 421 -12.79 22.60 7.83
C ARG A 421 -11.41 22.62 7.18
N GLY A 422 -11.22 21.93 6.07
CA GLY A 422 -9.98 21.89 5.30
C GLY A 422 -9.61 23.27 4.74
N VAL A 423 -10.57 23.96 4.11
CA VAL A 423 -10.39 25.34 3.64
C VAL A 423 -9.99 26.25 4.81
N ARG A 424 -10.75 26.23 5.91
CA ARG A 424 -10.45 27.04 7.11
C ARG A 424 -9.08 26.72 7.71
N GLN A 425 -8.70 25.45 7.74
CA GLN A 425 -7.40 25.03 8.28
C GLN A 425 -6.26 25.56 7.40
N ASN A 426 -6.33 25.38 6.09
CA ASN A 426 -5.32 25.89 5.17
C ASN A 426 -5.25 27.43 5.19
N LEU A 427 -6.37 28.15 5.29
CA LEU A 427 -6.38 29.60 5.48
C LEU A 427 -5.67 30.03 6.78
N ARG A 428 -5.89 29.29 7.87
CA ARG A 428 -5.17 29.52 9.14
C ARG A 428 -3.69 29.23 9.03
N ASP A 429 -3.31 28.26 8.21
CA ASP A 429 -1.90 27.92 7.99
C ASP A 429 -1.25 28.83 6.93
N MET A 430 -2.03 29.79 6.39
CA MET A 430 -1.67 30.69 5.28
C MET A 430 -1.27 29.96 4.01
N ASP A 431 -1.77 28.73 3.84
CA ASP A 431 -1.68 27.94 2.62
C ASP A 431 -2.88 28.24 1.72
N TYR A 432 -2.91 29.45 1.17
CA TYR A 432 -4.03 29.89 0.34
C TYR A 432 -4.20 29.03 -0.91
N GLN A 433 -3.10 28.51 -1.45
CA GLN A 433 -3.13 27.67 -2.64
C GLN A 433 -3.82 26.33 -2.36
N ALA A 434 -3.49 25.67 -1.23
CA ALA A 434 -4.20 24.46 -0.83
C ALA A 434 -5.69 24.72 -0.59
N ALA A 435 -6.05 25.86 0.03
CA ALA A 435 -7.44 26.24 0.23
C ALA A 435 -8.19 26.42 -1.12
N GLU A 436 -7.59 27.09 -2.09
CA GLU A 436 -8.14 27.23 -3.44
C GLU A 436 -8.28 25.89 -4.15
N PHE A 437 -7.31 24.98 -4.01
CA PHE A 437 -7.39 23.65 -4.61
C PHE A 437 -8.51 22.78 -4.04
N ILE A 438 -8.82 22.89 -2.74
CA ILE A 438 -10.02 22.24 -2.19
C ILE A 438 -11.29 22.78 -2.86
N LEU A 439 -11.38 24.11 -3.04
CA LEU A 439 -12.53 24.73 -3.69
C LEU A 439 -12.61 24.39 -5.19
N ASP A 440 -11.48 24.31 -5.88
CA ASP A 440 -11.41 23.84 -7.27
C ASP A 440 -11.95 22.42 -7.39
N GLY A 441 -11.53 21.51 -6.50
CA GLY A 441 -11.96 20.12 -6.52
C GLY A 441 -13.47 20.01 -6.25
N PHE A 442 -13.98 20.80 -5.31
CA PHE A 442 -15.42 20.85 -5.02
C PHE A 442 -16.23 21.45 -6.18
N GLU A 443 -15.74 22.52 -6.81
CA GLU A 443 -16.38 23.14 -7.96
C GLU A 443 -16.44 22.18 -9.16
N ASP A 444 -15.35 21.47 -9.46
CA ASP A 444 -15.29 20.51 -10.55
C ASP A 444 -16.20 19.31 -10.30
N TYR A 445 -16.35 18.84 -9.05
CA TYR A 445 -17.40 17.88 -8.69
C TYR A 445 -18.81 18.41 -9.01
N LEU A 446 -19.08 19.68 -8.70
CA LEU A 446 -20.37 20.34 -8.99
C LEU A 446 -20.61 20.57 -10.49
N ARG A 447 -19.58 20.51 -11.35
CA ARG A 447 -19.76 20.51 -12.82
C ARG A 447 -20.32 19.18 -13.32
N GLY A 448 -20.20 18.10 -12.55
CA GLY A 448 -20.79 16.79 -12.83
C GLY A 448 -19.86 15.84 -13.62
N PRO A 449 -20.33 14.61 -13.87
CA PRO A 449 -19.52 13.55 -14.46
C PRO A 449 -19.04 13.83 -15.88
N GLU A 450 -19.83 14.54 -16.70
CA GLU A 450 -19.45 14.88 -18.09
C GLU A 450 -18.19 15.75 -18.16
N TYR A 451 -17.98 16.61 -17.15
CA TYR A 451 -16.75 17.37 -17.02
C TYR A 451 -15.55 16.44 -16.78
N LEU A 452 -15.67 15.46 -15.87
CA LEU A 452 -14.59 14.51 -15.60
C LEU A 452 -14.28 13.64 -16.82
N GLN A 453 -15.30 13.17 -17.54
CA GLN A 453 -15.14 12.35 -18.75
C GLN A 453 -14.30 13.02 -19.85
N LYS A 454 -14.37 14.36 -19.95
CA LYS A 454 -13.65 15.16 -20.97
C LYS A 454 -12.37 15.80 -20.42
N LEU A 455 -12.09 15.63 -19.13
CA LEU A 455 -10.97 16.29 -18.48
C LEU A 455 -9.66 15.64 -18.94
N ASP A 456 -8.75 16.47 -19.47
CA ASP A 456 -7.36 16.06 -19.64
C ASP A 456 -6.67 16.06 -18.26
N GLY A 457 -6.61 14.87 -17.65
CA GLY A 457 -6.03 14.68 -16.33
C GLY A 457 -4.52 15.01 -16.29
N ALA A 458 -3.78 14.69 -17.35
CA ALA A 458 -2.35 14.94 -17.43
C ALA A 458 -2.04 16.44 -17.52
N ALA A 459 -2.71 17.16 -18.41
CA ALA A 459 -2.57 18.61 -18.52
C ALA A 459 -3.02 19.32 -17.23
N THR A 460 -4.10 18.85 -16.60
CA THR A 460 -4.59 19.39 -15.33
C THR A 460 -3.57 19.20 -14.21
N MET A 461 -2.97 18.00 -14.10
CA MET A 461 -1.94 17.71 -13.11
C MET A 461 -0.68 18.54 -13.31
N ILE A 462 -0.22 18.71 -14.55
CA ILE A 462 0.93 19.57 -14.86
C ILE A 462 0.63 21.03 -14.52
N GLY A 463 -0.55 21.53 -14.93
CA GLY A 463 -0.98 22.91 -14.71
C GLY A 463 -1.09 23.26 -13.22
N LYS A 464 -1.82 22.45 -12.45
CA LYS A 464 -1.95 22.65 -10.99
C LYS A 464 -0.65 22.34 -10.26
N GLY A 465 0.13 21.36 -10.74
CA GLY A 465 1.44 21.01 -10.18
C GLY A 465 2.42 22.20 -10.15
N LYS A 466 2.42 23.03 -11.21
CA LYS A 466 3.23 24.27 -11.29
C LYS A 466 2.85 25.31 -10.23
N LEU A 467 1.63 25.27 -9.73
CA LEU A 467 1.12 26.18 -8.71
C LEU A 467 1.32 25.65 -7.28
N ASN A 468 1.75 24.39 -7.10
CA ASN A 468 2.06 23.88 -5.76
C ASN A 468 3.09 24.79 -5.08
N GLU A 469 2.92 24.99 -3.78
CA GLU A 469 3.90 25.68 -2.96
C GLU A 469 5.25 24.96 -3.04
N LYS A 470 6.31 25.72 -3.30
CA LYS A 470 7.67 25.19 -3.36
C LYS A 470 8.28 25.20 -1.97
N LEU A 471 8.73 24.04 -1.52
CA LEU A 471 9.49 23.90 -0.29
C LEU A 471 10.98 23.93 -0.61
N VAL A 472 11.74 24.69 0.17
CA VAL A 472 13.20 24.77 0.09
C VAL A 472 13.81 24.01 1.27
N PRO A 473 15.03 23.47 1.15
CA PRO A 473 15.76 22.93 2.29
C PRO A 473 15.81 23.93 3.44
N VAL A 474 15.61 23.47 4.68
CA VAL A 474 15.64 24.34 5.86
C VAL A 474 17.00 25.03 6.01
N SER A 475 18.09 24.38 5.58
CA SER A 475 19.44 24.95 5.53
C SER A 475 19.59 26.17 4.61
N GLU A 476 18.72 26.33 3.61
CA GLU A 476 18.70 27.47 2.69
C GLU A 476 17.79 28.61 3.18
N MET A 477 17.01 28.39 4.24
CA MET A 477 16.13 29.41 4.82
C MET A 477 16.94 30.39 5.68
N ASP A 478 16.43 31.63 5.82
CA ASP A 478 17.05 32.66 6.66
C ASP A 478 17.17 32.19 8.13
N PRO A 479 18.39 31.97 8.66
CA PRO A 479 18.59 31.48 10.02
C PRO A 479 18.04 32.42 11.09
N GLU A 480 18.05 33.74 10.84
CA GLU A 480 17.51 34.73 11.77
C GLU A 480 15.98 34.62 11.83
N LEU A 481 15.34 34.37 10.68
CA LEU A 481 13.91 34.15 10.61
C LEU A 481 13.50 32.87 11.35
N LEU A 482 14.21 31.76 11.15
CA LEU A 482 13.97 30.49 11.85
C LEU A 482 14.05 30.68 13.37
N ARG A 483 15.13 31.32 13.85
CA ARG A 483 15.32 31.63 15.28
C ARG A 483 14.21 32.50 15.84
N ARG A 484 13.85 33.58 15.12
CA ARG A 484 12.76 34.48 15.53
C ARG A 484 11.40 33.78 15.53
N ALA A 485 11.17 32.85 14.60
CA ALA A 485 9.95 32.05 14.52
C ALA A 485 9.85 31.05 15.69
N GLY A 486 10.98 30.68 16.28
CA GLY A 486 11.06 29.68 17.36
C GLY A 486 11.35 28.26 16.85
N VAL A 487 11.88 28.14 15.63
CA VAL A 487 12.41 26.87 15.11
C VAL A 487 13.80 26.66 15.72
N THR A 488 13.92 25.68 16.60
CA THR A 488 15.19 25.28 17.24
C THR A 488 15.67 23.95 16.68
N ASP A 489 16.93 23.59 16.90
CA ASP A 489 17.45 22.27 16.52
C ASP A 489 16.62 21.13 17.12
N GLN A 490 16.09 21.32 18.32
CA GLN A 490 15.21 20.37 18.99
C GLN A 490 13.86 20.20 18.27
N VAL A 491 13.34 21.27 17.65
CA VAL A 491 12.14 21.18 16.80
C VAL A 491 12.47 20.36 15.55
N LEU A 492 13.61 20.63 14.90
CA LEU A 492 13.99 19.97 13.65
C LEU A 492 14.24 18.47 13.82
N VAL A 493 14.82 18.03 14.94
CA VAL A 493 15.13 16.62 15.20
C VAL A 493 13.90 15.81 15.66
N ASN A 494 12.85 16.46 16.16
CA ASN A 494 11.72 15.76 16.80
C ASN A 494 10.65 15.26 15.81
N VAL A 495 11.04 14.36 14.89
CA VAL A 495 10.19 13.90 13.79
C VAL A 495 8.86 13.29 14.28
N ASN A 496 8.91 12.52 15.38
CA ASN A 496 7.79 11.79 15.96
C ASN A 496 6.92 12.58 16.96
N PHE A 497 7.04 13.92 17.02
CA PHE A 497 6.27 14.72 17.96
C PHE A 497 4.75 14.62 17.74
N LYS A 498 4.04 14.03 18.71
CA LYS A 498 2.57 14.05 18.79
C LYS A 498 2.12 15.25 19.63
N SER A 499 1.80 16.36 18.98
CA SER A 499 1.27 17.57 19.63
C SER A 499 -0.15 17.31 20.16
N HIS A 500 -0.34 17.39 21.48
CA HIS A 500 -1.64 17.30 22.12
C HIS A 500 -2.11 18.72 22.50
N PRO A 501 -2.88 19.42 21.64
CA PRO A 501 -3.38 20.74 21.98
C PRO A 501 -4.26 20.63 23.24
N SER A 502 -4.07 21.55 24.18
CA SER A 502 -4.89 21.61 25.40
C SER A 502 -6.38 21.64 25.05
N LYS A 503 -7.26 21.15 25.95
CA LYS A 503 -8.72 21.17 25.73
C LYS A 503 -9.22 22.57 25.33
N PHE A 504 -8.65 23.62 25.92
CA PHE A 504 -8.89 25.00 25.54
C PHE A 504 -8.46 25.31 24.11
N MET A 505 -7.22 25.00 23.72
CA MET A 505 -6.74 25.23 22.35
C MET A 505 -7.52 24.41 21.32
N ARG A 506 -7.97 23.21 21.68
CA ARG A 506 -8.85 22.37 20.87
C ARG A 506 -10.18 23.08 20.63
N PHE A 507 -10.84 23.57 21.68
CA PHE A 507 -12.05 24.39 21.59
C PHE A 507 -11.82 25.70 20.80
N TRP A 508 -10.72 26.40 21.05
CA TRP A 508 -10.38 27.67 20.40
C TRP A 508 -10.11 27.51 18.90
N ARG A 509 -9.50 26.38 18.50
CA ARG A 509 -9.38 25.98 17.08
C ARG A 509 -10.74 25.57 16.50
N PHE A 510 -11.71 25.14 17.29
CA PHE A 510 -13.08 24.85 16.84
C PHE A 510 -13.92 26.12 16.61
N VAL A 511 -13.70 27.19 17.37
CA VAL A 511 -14.36 28.49 17.16
C VAL A 511 -13.94 29.03 15.78
N PRO A 512 -14.86 29.59 14.97
CA PRO A 512 -14.59 30.17 13.64
C PRO A 512 -13.83 31.51 13.75
N TYR A 513 -12.76 31.52 14.51
CA TYR A 513 -11.81 32.60 14.57
C TYR A 513 -10.75 32.38 13.49
N ASP A 514 -10.48 33.44 12.73
CA ASP A 514 -9.36 33.52 11.81
C ASP A 514 -8.57 34.81 12.09
N LYS A 515 -7.23 34.69 12.17
CA LYS A 515 -6.34 35.85 12.37
C LYS A 515 -6.53 36.93 11.31
N HIS A 516 -7.00 36.58 10.11
CA HIS A 516 -7.28 37.54 9.04
C HIS A 516 -8.36 38.56 9.39
N TYR A 517 -9.29 38.21 10.30
CA TYR A 517 -10.34 39.12 10.75
C TYR A 517 -9.89 40.10 11.84
N LEU A 518 -8.72 39.87 12.45
CA LEU A 518 -8.21 40.77 13.48
C LEU A 518 -7.74 42.11 12.90
N PRO A 519 -7.94 43.23 13.62
CA PRO A 519 -7.23 44.48 13.37
C PRO A 519 -5.71 44.30 13.50
N ASP A 520 -4.93 45.12 12.79
CA ASP A 520 -3.46 45.02 12.79
C ASP A 520 -2.82 45.16 14.17
N MET A 521 -3.42 45.96 15.06
CA MET A 521 -2.98 46.12 16.45
C MET A 521 -3.07 44.82 17.27
N MET A 522 -3.97 43.91 16.88
CA MET A 522 -4.12 42.60 17.50
C MET A 522 -3.26 41.54 16.83
N LEU A 523 -2.44 41.85 15.83
CA LEU A 523 -1.56 40.87 15.21
C LEU A 523 -0.16 40.92 15.80
N CYS A 524 0.49 39.76 15.85
CA CYS A 524 1.87 39.64 16.31
C CYS A 524 2.82 39.89 15.14
N GLY A 525 3.75 40.83 15.32
CA GLY A 525 4.83 41.08 14.36
C GLY A 525 5.97 40.05 14.45
N LYS A 526 6.04 39.26 15.53
CA LYS A 526 6.98 38.15 15.63
C LYS A 526 6.48 37.01 14.73
N PRO A 527 7.33 36.44 13.85
CA PRO A 527 6.96 35.26 13.07
C PRO A 527 6.69 34.08 14.01
N GLY A 528 5.84 33.16 13.56
CA GLY A 528 5.64 31.86 14.21
C GLY A 528 6.15 30.74 13.32
N TYR A 529 6.11 29.51 13.82
CA TYR A 529 6.31 28.32 13.00
C TYR A 529 5.13 27.36 13.11
N ILE A 530 5.02 26.48 12.13
CA ILE A 530 4.02 25.42 12.07
C ILE A 530 4.61 24.18 11.43
N VAL A 531 4.37 23.02 12.04
CA VAL A 531 4.64 21.69 11.45
C VAL A 531 3.31 20.96 11.33
N LYS A 532 3.03 20.38 10.17
CA LYS A 532 1.79 19.63 9.92
C LYS A 532 2.10 18.13 9.85
N ASN A 533 1.86 17.42 10.95
CA ASN A 533 1.93 15.96 10.98
C ASN A 533 0.57 15.36 10.60
N GLY A 534 0.56 14.24 9.87
CA GLY A 534 -0.60 13.69 9.13
C GLY A 534 -1.94 13.60 9.89
N SER A 535 -1.92 13.47 11.22
CA SER A 535 -3.11 13.45 12.08
C SER A 535 -3.74 14.83 12.35
N CYS A 536 -3.42 15.86 11.56
CA CYS A 536 -3.81 17.27 11.78
C CYS A 536 -3.29 17.84 13.11
N THR A 537 -2.28 17.22 13.72
CA THR A 537 -1.58 17.78 14.88
C THR A 537 -0.65 18.88 14.42
N LEU A 538 -0.99 20.11 14.78
CA LEU A 538 -0.14 21.28 14.54
C LEU A 538 0.81 21.47 15.73
N GLU A 539 2.10 21.37 15.46
CA GLU A 539 3.17 21.84 16.34
C GLU A 539 3.43 23.34 16.08
N GLY A 540 3.86 24.07 17.11
CA GLY A 540 4.22 25.48 17.01
C GLY A 540 3.10 26.48 17.34
N SER A 541 3.42 27.76 17.17
CA SER A 541 2.54 28.89 17.50
C SER A 541 2.26 29.72 16.26
N ALA A 542 1.12 29.45 15.63
CA ALA A 542 0.64 30.22 14.48
C ALA A 542 -0.39 31.32 14.83
N THR A 543 -0.70 31.47 16.13
CA THR A 543 -1.76 32.33 16.64
C THR A 543 -1.39 33.80 16.47
N ARG A 544 -2.24 34.57 15.77
CA ARG A 544 -2.07 36.03 15.53
C ARG A 544 -0.83 36.44 14.71
N CYS A 545 0.03 35.52 14.29
CA CYS A 545 1.23 35.84 13.51
C CYS A 545 0.90 36.26 12.08
N LYS A 546 1.58 37.31 11.58
CA LYS A 546 1.52 37.75 10.17
C LYS A 546 2.41 36.94 9.22
N THR A 547 3.42 36.28 9.78
CA THR A 547 4.41 35.49 9.05
C THR A 547 4.56 34.14 9.74
N LEU A 548 4.57 33.06 8.98
CA LEU A 548 4.81 31.71 9.46
C LEU A 548 5.93 31.05 8.69
N VAL A 549 6.79 30.34 9.41
CA VAL A 549 7.68 29.33 8.86
C VAL A 549 6.93 28.00 8.89
N PHE A 550 6.56 27.48 7.71
CA PHE A 550 6.03 26.14 7.58
C PHE A 550 7.17 25.14 7.39
N LEU A 551 7.11 24.03 8.11
CA LEU A 551 7.98 22.87 7.93
C LEU A 551 7.13 21.65 7.54
N ASP A 552 7.64 20.85 6.62
CA ASP A 552 7.04 19.58 6.25
C ASP A 552 7.17 18.53 7.38
N PRO A 553 6.51 17.36 7.27
CA PRO A 553 6.57 16.34 8.32
C PRO A 553 7.99 15.86 8.64
N THR A 554 8.87 15.80 7.64
CA THR A 554 10.28 15.39 7.82
C THR A 554 11.10 16.50 8.48
N ARG A 555 10.62 17.75 8.42
CA ARG A 555 11.26 18.97 8.94
C ARG A 555 12.57 19.31 8.24
N GLU A 556 12.82 18.69 7.09
CA GLU A 556 13.98 18.95 6.25
C GLU A 556 13.72 20.07 5.25
N LYS A 557 12.44 20.30 4.90
CA LYS A 557 12.03 21.31 3.95
C LYS A 557 10.96 22.22 4.55
N GLY A 558 10.96 23.46 4.11
CA GLY A 558 10.04 24.46 4.60
C GLY A 558 9.80 25.60 3.63
N THR A 559 8.97 26.54 4.05
CA THR A 559 8.67 27.76 3.31
C THR A 559 8.13 28.84 4.23
N VAL A 560 8.15 30.09 3.76
CA VAL A 560 7.69 31.25 4.52
C VAL A 560 6.35 31.71 3.96
N ARG A 561 5.33 31.68 4.81
CA ARG A 561 3.97 32.10 4.49
C ARG A 561 3.67 33.44 5.12
N THR A 562 3.04 34.34 4.37
CA THR A 562 2.70 35.68 4.82
C THR A 562 1.21 35.94 4.67
N MET A 563 0.68 36.75 5.58
CA MET A 563 -0.75 37.01 5.66
C MET A 563 -1.23 37.89 4.49
N ASP A 564 -2.10 37.34 3.65
CA ASP A 564 -2.80 38.03 2.58
C ASP A 564 -4.31 38.12 2.88
N ARG A 565 -4.76 39.28 3.37
CA ARG A 565 -6.18 39.54 3.67
C ARG A 565 -7.05 39.62 2.42
N ALA A 566 -6.50 40.03 1.27
CA ALA A 566 -7.27 40.15 0.04
C ALA A 566 -7.58 38.76 -0.54
N ARG A 567 -6.56 37.91 -0.66
CA ARG A 567 -6.71 36.51 -1.08
C ARG A 567 -7.59 35.72 -0.11
N PHE A 568 -7.41 35.92 1.20
CA PHE A 568 -8.31 35.35 2.21
C PHE A 568 -9.78 35.70 1.98
N LYS A 569 -10.11 36.98 1.79
CA LYS A 569 -11.50 37.43 1.55
C LYS A 569 -12.08 36.83 0.27
N SER A 570 -11.27 36.78 -0.80
CA SER A 570 -11.65 36.17 -2.07
C SER A 570 -12.01 34.68 -1.91
N ILE A 571 -11.15 33.91 -1.23
CA ILE A 571 -11.37 32.48 -0.97
C ILE A 571 -12.64 32.26 -0.13
N ARG A 572 -12.83 33.05 0.94
CA ARG A 572 -14.04 32.96 1.78
C ARG A 572 -15.32 33.30 1.00
N HIS A 573 -15.26 34.26 0.09
CA HIS A 573 -16.38 34.60 -0.77
C HIS A 573 -16.72 33.44 -1.71
N ARG A 574 -15.71 32.91 -2.42
CA ARG A 574 -15.87 31.76 -3.33
C ARG A 574 -16.40 30.52 -2.60
N GLU A 575 -15.92 30.23 -1.38
CA GLU A 575 -16.44 29.14 -0.55
C GLU A 575 -17.93 29.32 -0.27
N HIS A 576 -18.38 30.53 0.09
CA HIS A 576 -19.79 30.80 0.35
C HIS A 576 -20.65 30.63 -0.91
N GLU A 577 -20.16 31.06 -2.08
CA GLU A 577 -20.84 30.89 -3.37
C GLU A 577 -20.98 29.40 -3.73
N LEU A 578 -19.90 28.63 -3.63
CA LEU A 578 -19.93 27.18 -3.90
C LEU A 578 -20.86 26.44 -2.94
N MET A 579 -20.89 26.82 -1.67
CA MET A 579 -21.83 26.25 -0.69
C MET A 579 -23.28 26.64 -0.95
N ALA A 580 -23.55 27.83 -1.50
CA ALA A 580 -24.88 28.22 -1.96
C ALA A 580 -25.29 27.41 -3.19
N ARG A 581 -24.39 27.24 -4.16
CA ARG A 581 -24.60 26.43 -5.36
C ARG A 581 -24.88 24.97 -4.99
N TYR A 582 -24.07 24.36 -4.13
CA TYR A 582 -24.27 23.00 -3.65
C TYR A 582 -25.63 22.81 -2.96
N ARG A 583 -26.08 23.75 -2.12
CA ARG A 583 -27.42 23.69 -1.52
C ARG A 583 -28.54 23.71 -2.54
N LYS A 584 -28.33 24.38 -3.68
CA LYS A 584 -29.31 24.49 -4.76
C LYS A 584 -29.29 23.29 -5.71
N GLU A 585 -28.10 22.83 -6.10
CA GLU A 585 -27.87 21.91 -7.22
C GLU A 585 -27.34 20.53 -6.79
N GLY A 586 -26.84 20.39 -5.55
CA GLY A 586 -26.10 19.20 -5.09
C GLY A 586 -26.85 17.88 -5.24
N LYS A 587 -28.17 17.87 -5.00
CA LYS A 587 -29.01 16.68 -5.21
C LYS A 587 -29.07 16.27 -6.69
N SER A 588 -29.15 17.24 -7.59
CA SER A 588 -29.16 16.98 -9.04
C SER A 588 -27.79 16.52 -9.53
N VAL A 589 -26.71 17.14 -9.04
CA VAL A 589 -25.33 16.75 -9.34
C VAL A 589 -25.08 15.31 -8.88
N ARG A 590 -25.48 14.96 -7.65
CA ARG A 590 -25.39 13.59 -7.12
C ARG A 590 -26.13 12.59 -8.00
N GLY A 591 -27.36 12.93 -8.43
CA GLY A 591 -28.13 12.12 -9.37
C GLY A 591 -27.37 11.87 -10.68
N ALA A 592 -26.81 12.94 -11.27
CA ALA A 592 -26.05 12.82 -12.52
C ALA A 592 -24.83 11.89 -12.38
N TRP A 593 -24.09 11.96 -11.26
CA TRP A 593 -22.99 11.02 -10.99
C TRP A 593 -23.46 9.56 -10.95
N LYS A 594 -24.56 9.27 -10.24
CA LYS A 594 -25.15 7.92 -10.20
C LYS A 594 -25.59 7.43 -11.57
N ASP A 595 -26.22 8.30 -12.36
CA ASP A 595 -26.71 7.95 -13.70
C ASP A 595 -25.56 7.68 -14.69
N ALA A 596 -24.44 8.40 -14.55
CA ALA A 596 -23.27 8.25 -15.43
C ALA A 596 -22.36 7.07 -15.08
N MET A 597 -22.44 6.58 -13.84
CA MET A 597 -21.57 5.54 -13.31
C MET A 597 -21.47 4.28 -14.19
N PRO A 598 -22.59 3.67 -14.64
CA PRO A 598 -22.51 2.44 -15.43
C PRO A 598 -21.74 2.61 -16.74
N TYR A 599 -21.86 3.79 -17.36
CA TYR A 599 -21.10 4.11 -18.57
C TYR A 599 -19.62 4.37 -18.24
N MET A 600 -19.31 5.18 -17.23
CA MET A 600 -17.93 5.53 -16.88
C MET A 600 -17.08 4.34 -16.42
N ALA A 601 -17.72 3.34 -15.80
CA ALA A 601 -17.07 2.08 -15.43
C ALA A 601 -17.10 1.02 -16.56
N SER A 602 -17.71 1.33 -17.71
CA SER A 602 -17.83 0.36 -18.81
C SER A 602 -16.53 0.21 -19.60
N ARG A 603 -16.37 -0.96 -20.22
CA ARG A 603 -15.34 -1.19 -21.24
C ARG A 603 -15.47 -0.21 -22.41
N GLU A 604 -16.70 0.10 -22.84
CA GLU A 604 -16.97 1.04 -23.94
C GLU A 604 -16.36 2.42 -23.68
N PHE A 605 -16.58 2.98 -22.49
CA PHE A 605 -15.99 4.27 -22.11
C PHE A 605 -14.47 4.23 -22.17
N TRP A 606 -13.84 3.19 -21.59
CA TRP A 606 -12.40 3.09 -21.53
C TRP A 606 -11.76 2.84 -22.90
N GLU A 607 -12.38 2.07 -23.79
CA GLU A 607 -11.93 1.91 -25.17
C GLU A 607 -11.89 3.25 -25.91
N GLN A 608 -12.92 4.08 -25.74
CA GLN A 608 -12.95 5.42 -26.30
C GLN A 608 -11.93 6.35 -25.64
N TYR A 609 -11.85 6.36 -24.30
CA TYR A 609 -10.97 7.23 -23.54
C TYR A 609 -9.49 6.95 -23.79
N LEU A 610 -9.12 5.68 -24.00
CA LEU A 610 -7.76 5.24 -24.30
C LEU A 610 -7.41 5.29 -25.79
N GLY A 611 -8.38 5.62 -26.67
CA GLY A 611 -8.16 5.68 -28.12
C GLY A 611 -7.88 4.32 -28.76
N LEU A 612 -8.54 3.27 -28.26
CA LEU A 612 -8.37 1.88 -28.73
C LEU A 612 -9.34 1.50 -29.87
N LYS A 613 -10.29 2.38 -30.18
CA LYS A 613 -11.30 2.23 -31.23
C LYS A 613 -11.16 3.31 -32.31
#